data_AF-A0A357YK88-F1
#
_entry.id   AF-A0A357YK88-F1
#
_cell.length_a   1.000
_cell.length_b   1.000
_cell.length_c   1.000
_cell.angle_alpha   90.00
_cell.angle_beta   90.00
_cell.angle_gamma   90.00
#
_symmetry.space_group_name_H-M   'P 1'
#
loop_
_entity.id
_entity.type
_entity.pdbx_description
1 polymer ?
#
loop_
_entity_poly.entity_id
_entity_poly.type
_entity_poly.pdbx_seq_one_letter_code
_entity_poly.pdbx_strand_id
1 'polypeptide(L)'
;MKNKWSFFLVLLMILCDRSIAGEDNTFSLLKPRIVVLTDVSTWETDDSESLVRLFAYADLFEIEALIYTTGWSLGETRDDFFNLIYIAIDAYGKDLPNMMKRSSQEKHLLNENKQVIGYWPSANYLRERTVFGSRKRGMEFIGKDNDVAQSIWRVEKERSENELSAFLRKIPIYAITDQDRDQRTPFDISSHQWIRREFEKDLLFLWDESAWMYQNGTGKNNWKEYETNIQGHGHLGNVYPKYKFGVEGDTPSFLYVMPNGLNNPLKPSYAGWDGYFEWGIGPDNETYADNNQQGCVKEISNQYESYFYPTIFRDFAARMDWAKDGSGNHNPIVVINDQTGIDFIEINTTNN
;
A
#
# COMPACT_ATOMS: atom_id res chain seq x y z
N MET A 1 -5.71 83.13 16.24
CA MET A 1 -5.25 82.53 17.51
C MET A 1 -6.46 82.16 18.36
N LYS A 2 -6.45 80.95 18.92
CA LYS A 2 -7.36 80.37 19.95
C LYS A 2 -8.70 79.78 19.48
N ASN A 3 -8.57 78.56 18.95
CA ASN A 3 -9.30 77.31 19.23
C ASN A 3 -10.74 77.41 19.80
N LYS A 4 -11.71 77.03 18.96
CA LYS A 4 -13.02 76.52 19.39
C LYS A 4 -12.88 75.05 19.76
N TRP A 5 -13.28 74.70 20.98
CA TRP A 5 -13.51 73.31 21.38
C TRP A 5 -14.91 72.90 20.92
N SER A 6 -14.99 71.96 19.97
CA SER A 6 -16.18 71.16 19.75
C SER A 6 -15.88 69.75 20.24
N PHE A 7 -16.57 69.35 21.31
CA PHE A 7 -16.66 67.96 21.73
C PHE A 7 -17.36 67.16 20.62
N PHE A 8 -16.62 66.29 19.95
CA PHE A 8 -17.20 65.18 19.21
C PHE A 8 -16.97 63.92 20.02
N LEU A 9 -18.08 63.37 20.54
CA LEU A 9 -18.14 62.08 21.22
C LEU A 9 -17.92 61.00 20.16
N VAL A 10 -16.71 60.43 20.06
CA VAL A 10 -16.49 59.23 19.24
C VAL A 10 -16.88 58.03 20.09
N LEU A 11 -18.04 57.47 19.78
CA LEU A 11 -18.51 56.19 20.29
C LEU A 11 -17.64 55.08 19.70
N LEU A 12 -16.65 54.62 20.47
CA LEU A 12 -15.83 53.47 20.10
C LEU A 12 -16.64 52.18 20.39
N MET A 13 -17.41 51.71 19.40
CA MET A 13 -17.99 50.37 19.45
C MET A 13 -16.85 49.36 19.25
N ILE A 14 -16.33 48.82 20.35
CA ILE A 14 -15.59 47.56 20.33
C ILE A 14 -16.65 46.47 20.20
N LEU A 15 -17.02 46.14 18.96
CA LEU A 15 -17.67 44.87 18.69
C LEU A 15 -16.60 43.80 18.86
N CYS A 16 -16.66 43.15 20.02
CA CYS A 16 -15.96 41.92 20.32
C CYS A 16 -16.57 40.83 19.42
N ASP A 17 -16.12 40.75 18.18
CA ASP A 17 -16.29 39.52 17.41
C ASP A 17 -15.43 38.47 18.11
N ARG A 18 -16.08 37.70 18.98
CA ARG A 18 -15.68 36.34 19.27
C ARG A 18 -15.85 35.57 17.96
N SER A 19 -14.87 35.71 17.07
CA SER A 19 -14.52 34.65 16.16
C SER A 19 -14.14 33.47 17.06
N ILE A 20 -15.10 32.60 17.32
CA ILE A 20 -14.82 31.19 17.54
C ILE A 20 -14.26 30.74 16.19
N ALA A 21 -12.97 31.02 15.97
CA ALA A 21 -12.19 30.16 15.12
C ALA A 21 -12.26 28.81 15.84
N GLY A 22 -13.16 27.94 15.37
CA GLY A 22 -12.91 26.53 15.52
C GLY A 22 -11.53 26.33 14.91
N GLU A 23 -10.55 26.05 15.74
CA GLU A 23 -9.42 25.25 15.28
C GLU A 23 -10.08 23.98 14.75
N ASP A 24 -10.27 23.92 13.43
CA ASP A 24 -10.38 22.66 12.72
C ASP A 24 -9.09 21.92 13.06
N ASN A 25 -9.12 21.17 14.16
CA ASN A 25 -8.18 20.09 14.45
C ASN A 25 -8.43 19.00 13.40
N THR A 26 -8.18 19.34 12.14
CA THR A 26 -7.99 18.37 11.08
C THR A 26 -6.64 17.75 11.37
N PHE A 27 -6.64 16.70 12.18
CA PHE A 27 -5.49 15.82 12.28
C PHE A 27 -5.24 15.28 10.86
N SER A 28 -4.26 15.87 10.17
CA SER A 28 -3.87 15.39 8.85
C SER A 28 -3.09 14.10 9.05
N LEU A 29 -3.77 12.98 8.87
CA LEU A 29 -3.16 11.67 9.08
C LEU A 29 -2.11 11.41 7.99
N LEU A 30 -0.91 11.00 8.42
CA LEU A 30 0.14 10.61 7.48
C LEU A 30 -0.26 9.33 6.77
N LYS A 31 0.16 9.20 5.51
CA LYS A 31 -0.06 7.97 4.77
C LYS A 31 0.78 6.83 5.36
N PRO A 32 0.29 5.58 5.37
CA PRO A 32 1.15 4.42 5.50
C PRO A 32 2.26 4.46 4.44
N ARG A 33 3.49 4.17 4.89
CA ARG A 33 4.70 4.16 4.06
C ARG A 33 4.91 2.74 3.52
N ILE A 34 5.13 2.62 2.22
CA ILE A 34 5.33 1.32 1.58
C ILE A 34 6.54 1.32 0.66
N VAL A 35 7.19 0.17 0.59
CA VAL A 35 8.21 -0.17 -0.40
C VAL A 35 7.69 -1.40 -1.13
N VAL A 36 7.55 -1.30 -2.44
CA VAL A 36 7.01 -2.38 -3.28
C VAL A 36 8.15 -3.04 -4.02
N LEU A 37 8.27 -4.36 -3.88
CA LEU A 37 9.10 -5.20 -4.72
C LEU A 37 8.18 -5.91 -5.72
N THR A 38 8.57 -5.93 -6.99
CA THR A 38 7.77 -6.53 -8.06
C THR A 38 8.68 -7.14 -9.11
N ASP A 39 8.31 -8.28 -9.65
CA ASP A 39 8.95 -8.92 -10.81
C ASP A 39 8.13 -8.73 -12.08
N VAL A 40 7.45 -7.56 -12.17
CA VAL A 40 6.61 -7.14 -13.28
C VAL A 40 7.13 -7.62 -14.63
N SER A 41 6.26 -8.27 -15.38
CA SER A 41 6.66 -8.89 -16.64
C SER A 41 5.56 -8.78 -17.69
N THR A 42 5.86 -9.26 -18.90
CA THR A 42 4.84 -9.47 -19.94
C THR A 42 4.31 -10.89 -19.97
N TRP A 43 4.87 -11.79 -19.16
CA TRP A 43 4.40 -13.18 -19.09
C TRP A 43 3.39 -13.42 -17.99
N GLU A 44 3.45 -12.64 -16.92
CA GLU A 44 2.47 -12.57 -15.85
C GLU A 44 2.06 -11.11 -15.75
N THR A 45 0.77 -10.86 -15.91
CA THR A 45 0.24 -9.50 -16.11
C THR A 45 -0.27 -8.89 -14.81
N ASP A 46 -0.43 -9.69 -13.77
CA ASP A 46 -0.95 -9.33 -12.46
C ASP A 46 -0.13 -8.26 -11.76
N ASP A 47 1.20 -8.23 -11.87
CA ASP A 47 2.00 -7.10 -11.39
C ASP A 47 1.62 -5.79 -12.08
N SER A 48 1.43 -5.81 -13.41
CA SER A 48 1.04 -4.61 -14.18
C SER A 48 -0.37 -4.15 -13.82
N GLU A 49 -1.28 -5.09 -13.57
CA GLU A 49 -2.63 -4.82 -13.07
C GLU A 49 -2.58 -4.18 -11.67
N SER A 50 -1.77 -4.77 -10.77
CA SER A 50 -1.58 -4.30 -9.39
C SER A 50 -0.91 -2.93 -9.33
N LEU A 51 0.03 -2.62 -10.23
CA LEU A 51 0.64 -1.29 -10.36
C LEU A 51 -0.39 -0.22 -10.75
N VAL A 52 -1.30 -0.55 -11.68
CA VAL A 52 -2.39 0.36 -12.05
C VAL A 52 -3.28 0.65 -10.85
N ARG A 53 -3.69 -0.39 -10.11
CA ARG A 53 -4.47 -0.20 -8.88
C ARG A 53 -3.69 0.61 -7.86
N LEU A 54 -2.43 0.28 -7.57
CA LEU A 54 -1.60 1.03 -6.64
C LEU A 54 -1.56 2.52 -6.95
N PHE A 55 -1.40 2.89 -8.23
CA PHE A 55 -1.36 4.30 -8.63
C PHE A 55 -2.72 5.00 -8.59
N ALA A 56 -3.82 4.28 -8.81
CA ALA A 56 -5.16 4.79 -8.53
C ALA A 56 -5.42 5.04 -7.02
N TYR A 57 -4.54 4.52 -6.15
CA TYR A 57 -4.54 4.68 -4.70
C TYR A 57 -3.33 5.47 -4.17
N ALA A 58 -2.60 6.17 -5.04
CA ALA A 58 -1.41 6.92 -4.66
C ALA A 58 -1.68 8.04 -3.65
N ASP A 59 -2.94 8.45 -3.46
CA ASP A 59 -3.38 9.37 -2.41
C ASP A 59 -3.47 8.76 -1.01
N LEU A 60 -3.45 7.43 -0.90
CA LEU A 60 -3.53 6.70 0.37
C LEU A 60 -2.19 6.15 0.84
N PHE A 61 -1.22 5.97 -0.06
CA PHE A 61 0.10 5.43 0.28
C PHE A 61 1.23 6.43 0.02
N GLU A 62 2.20 6.49 0.94
CA GLU A 62 3.51 7.09 0.67
C GLU A 62 4.41 6.03 0.07
N ILE A 63 4.45 5.96 -1.26
CA ILE A 63 5.26 5.01 -2.02
C ILE A 63 6.72 5.48 -1.95
N GLU A 64 7.53 4.82 -1.13
CA GLU A 64 8.92 5.23 -0.89
C GLU A 64 9.90 4.63 -1.90
N ALA A 65 9.57 3.46 -2.43
CA ALA A 65 10.33 2.81 -3.50
C ALA A 65 9.45 1.85 -4.30
N LEU A 66 9.72 1.79 -5.60
CA LEU A 66 9.25 0.76 -6.53
C LEU A 66 10.50 0.00 -7.00
N ILE A 67 10.69 -1.20 -6.48
CA ILE A 67 11.91 -1.99 -6.67
C ILE A 67 11.59 -3.13 -7.64
N TYR A 68 12.06 -3.02 -8.87
CA TYR A 68 11.95 -4.11 -9.83
C TYR A 68 13.01 -5.17 -9.57
N THR A 69 12.58 -6.39 -9.31
CA THR A 69 13.43 -7.50 -8.90
C THR A 69 12.98 -8.80 -9.56
N THR A 70 13.51 -9.92 -9.11
CA THR A 70 13.14 -11.26 -9.55
C THR A 70 12.01 -11.87 -8.73
N GLY A 71 11.38 -12.90 -9.27
CA GLY A 71 10.39 -13.73 -8.57
C GLY A 71 10.31 -15.11 -9.20
N TRP A 72 9.30 -15.90 -8.85
CA TRP A 72 9.24 -17.31 -9.21
C TRP A 72 9.16 -17.54 -10.73
N SER A 73 8.55 -16.60 -11.47
CA SER A 73 8.41 -16.62 -12.92
C SER A 73 9.51 -15.85 -13.66
N LEU A 74 10.39 -15.15 -12.92
CA LEU A 74 11.48 -14.33 -13.45
C LEU A 74 12.77 -14.51 -12.63
N GLY A 75 13.57 -15.53 -12.96
CA GLY A 75 14.84 -15.82 -12.26
C GLY A 75 15.98 -14.81 -12.48
N GLU A 76 15.91 -14.00 -13.54
CA GLU A 76 16.85 -12.90 -13.83
C GLU A 76 16.09 -11.71 -14.42
N THR A 77 16.35 -10.51 -13.88
CA THR A 77 15.65 -9.29 -14.32
C THR A 77 15.96 -8.97 -15.78
N ARG A 78 15.01 -8.31 -16.43
CA ARG A 78 15.19 -7.77 -17.78
C ARG A 78 14.88 -6.28 -17.83
N ASP A 79 15.74 -5.52 -18.50
CA ASP A 79 15.60 -4.06 -18.59
C ASP A 79 14.35 -3.62 -19.36
N ASP A 80 13.84 -4.43 -20.30
CA ASP A 80 12.63 -4.10 -21.05
C ASP A 80 11.36 -4.17 -20.20
N PHE A 81 11.35 -5.00 -19.15
CA PHE A 81 10.24 -5.13 -18.22
C PHE A 81 10.25 -4.07 -17.12
N PHE A 82 11.42 -3.57 -16.73
CA PHE A 82 11.51 -2.38 -15.88
C PHE A 82 10.70 -1.21 -16.45
N ASN A 83 10.66 -1.09 -17.78
CA ASN A 83 9.89 -0.05 -18.46
C ASN A 83 8.36 -0.18 -18.29
N LEU A 84 7.83 -1.33 -17.87
CA LEU A 84 6.40 -1.49 -17.56
C LEU A 84 5.98 -0.61 -16.38
N ILE A 85 6.84 -0.43 -15.38
CA ILE A 85 6.61 0.50 -14.27
C ILE A 85 6.50 1.93 -14.81
N TYR A 86 7.39 2.32 -15.72
CA TYR A 86 7.34 3.65 -16.34
C TYR A 86 6.11 3.87 -17.22
N ILE A 87 5.63 2.84 -17.91
CA ILE A 87 4.36 2.91 -18.66
C ILE A 87 3.19 3.22 -17.72
N ALA A 88 3.13 2.56 -16.56
CA ALA A 88 2.10 2.82 -15.55
C ALA A 88 2.25 4.21 -14.90
N ILE A 89 3.48 4.66 -14.60
CA ILE A 89 3.75 6.01 -14.07
C ILE A 89 3.38 7.09 -15.09
N ASP A 90 3.66 6.88 -16.37
CA ASP A 90 3.31 7.84 -17.44
C ASP A 90 1.80 7.90 -17.68
N ALA A 91 1.11 6.78 -17.51
CA ALA A 91 -0.34 6.74 -17.50
C ALA A 91 -0.92 7.51 -16.30
N TYR A 92 -0.42 7.22 -15.09
CA TYR A 92 -0.76 7.93 -13.85
C TYR A 92 -0.58 9.45 -14.00
N GLY A 93 0.57 9.89 -14.52
CA GLY A 93 0.87 11.32 -14.67
C GLY A 93 -0.08 12.06 -15.61
N LYS A 94 -0.68 11.36 -16.59
CA LYS A 94 -1.70 11.94 -17.47
C LYS A 94 -3.07 12.03 -16.81
N ASP A 95 -3.41 11.09 -15.93
CA ASP A 95 -4.67 11.11 -15.17
C ASP A 95 -4.58 12.00 -13.91
N LEU A 96 -3.37 12.33 -13.46
CA LEU A 96 -3.11 13.08 -12.23
C LEU A 96 -3.89 14.41 -12.13
N PRO A 97 -4.02 15.23 -13.18
CA PRO A 97 -4.86 16.44 -13.12
C PRO A 97 -6.34 16.17 -12.81
N ASN A 98 -6.85 14.99 -13.16
CA ASN A 98 -8.21 14.58 -12.81
C ASN A 98 -8.28 14.09 -11.35
N MET A 99 -7.35 13.24 -10.94
CA MET A 99 -7.31 12.68 -9.58
C MET A 99 -7.09 13.77 -8.52
N MET A 100 -6.25 14.76 -8.77
CA MET A 100 -6.01 15.90 -7.87
C MET A 100 -7.28 16.71 -7.54
N LYS A 101 -8.30 16.71 -8.41
CA LYS A 101 -9.57 17.38 -8.14
C LYS A 101 -10.31 16.79 -6.94
N ARG A 102 -10.05 15.52 -6.61
CA ARG A 102 -10.74 14.77 -5.57
C ARG A 102 -10.38 15.23 -4.16
N SER A 103 -9.15 15.71 -3.98
CA SER A 103 -8.67 16.33 -2.74
C SER A 103 -8.46 17.83 -2.86
N SER A 104 -9.01 18.46 -3.92
CA SER A 104 -8.79 19.88 -4.23
C SER A 104 -7.31 20.28 -4.25
N GLN A 105 -6.45 19.37 -4.66
CA GLN A 105 -5.01 19.62 -4.75
C GLN A 105 -4.73 20.48 -5.98
N GLU A 106 -4.13 21.66 -5.78
CA GLU A 106 -3.82 22.58 -6.88
C GLU A 106 -2.38 22.44 -7.38
N LYS A 107 -1.45 22.02 -6.51
CA LYS A 107 -0.02 21.94 -6.81
C LYS A 107 0.65 20.83 -6.01
N HIS A 108 1.76 20.33 -6.53
CA HIS A 108 2.65 19.43 -5.79
C HIS A 108 3.50 20.22 -4.79
N LEU A 109 3.88 19.54 -3.70
CA LEU A 109 4.84 20.08 -2.74
C LEU A 109 6.23 20.14 -3.37
N LEU A 110 7.05 21.13 -2.96
CA LEU A 110 8.46 21.17 -3.35
C LEU A 110 9.26 19.98 -2.79
N ASN A 111 8.81 19.44 -1.65
CA ASN A 111 9.33 18.25 -1.02
C ASN A 111 8.16 17.34 -0.69
N GLU A 112 8.10 16.20 -1.36
CA GLU A 112 7.03 15.21 -1.23
C GLU A 112 7.41 14.05 -0.30
N ASN A 113 8.51 14.14 0.46
CA ASN A 113 9.01 13.07 1.35
C ASN A 113 8.20 12.89 2.64
N LYS A 114 7.07 13.60 2.78
CA LYS A 114 6.13 13.43 3.87
C LYS A 114 4.74 13.80 3.38
N GLN A 115 3.87 12.81 3.28
CA GLN A 115 2.57 12.92 2.64
C GLN A 115 1.45 12.59 3.63
N VAL A 116 0.34 13.33 3.50
CA VAL A 116 -0.89 13.10 4.25
C VAL A 116 -1.91 12.40 3.35
N ILE A 117 -2.86 11.68 3.95
CA ILE A 117 -3.95 11.04 3.23
C ILE A 117 -4.67 12.08 2.35
N GLY A 118 -4.92 11.71 1.09
CA GLY A 118 -5.56 12.55 0.07
C GLY A 118 -4.58 13.34 -0.80
N TYR A 119 -3.30 13.46 -0.43
CA TYR A 119 -2.29 14.11 -1.27
C TYR A 119 -1.89 13.20 -2.44
N TRP A 120 -1.97 13.66 -3.69
CA TRP A 120 -1.51 12.90 -4.85
C TRP A 120 -0.05 13.25 -5.19
N PRO A 121 0.90 12.29 -5.13
CA PRO A 121 2.29 12.56 -5.46
C PRO A 121 2.49 12.89 -6.95
N SER A 122 3.57 13.60 -7.28
CA SER A 122 3.91 13.80 -8.69
C SER A 122 4.39 12.51 -9.37
N ALA A 123 4.21 12.41 -10.69
CA ALA A 123 4.79 11.28 -11.45
C ALA A 123 6.33 11.25 -11.36
N ASN A 124 6.97 12.42 -11.22
CA ASN A 124 8.43 12.52 -11.03
C ASN A 124 8.85 11.93 -9.67
N TYR A 125 8.08 12.17 -8.60
CA TYR A 125 8.33 11.58 -7.29
C TYR A 125 8.37 10.05 -7.34
N LEU A 126 7.42 9.42 -8.06
CA LEU A 126 7.38 7.97 -8.26
C LEU A 126 8.56 7.49 -9.11
N ARG A 127 8.90 8.22 -10.18
CA ARG A 127 10.00 7.88 -11.10
C ARG A 127 11.36 7.92 -10.40
N GLU A 128 11.63 8.93 -9.58
CA GLU A 128 12.88 9.06 -8.81
C GLU A 128 13.09 7.94 -7.77
N ARG A 129 12.00 7.25 -7.40
CA ARG A 129 11.97 6.15 -6.44
C ARG A 129 11.87 4.78 -7.09
N THR A 130 11.87 4.74 -8.42
CA THR A 130 11.85 3.48 -9.16
C THR A 130 13.28 3.03 -9.42
N VAL A 131 13.65 1.88 -8.88
CA VAL A 131 15.02 1.35 -8.95
C VAL A 131 15.01 -0.15 -9.26
N PHE A 132 16.14 -0.66 -9.73
CA PHE A 132 16.36 -2.10 -9.74
C PHE A 132 16.67 -2.58 -8.32
N GLY A 133 16.16 -3.75 -7.97
CA GLY A 133 16.64 -4.54 -6.87
C GLY A 133 17.54 -5.66 -7.37
N SER A 134 17.38 -6.85 -6.79
CA SER A 134 18.16 -8.01 -7.19
C SER A 134 18.01 -8.34 -8.67
N ARG A 135 19.14 -8.50 -9.34
CA ARG A 135 19.19 -8.92 -10.75
C ARG A 135 18.97 -10.42 -10.91
N LYS A 136 19.22 -11.23 -9.87
CA LYS A 136 19.14 -12.70 -9.90
C LYS A 136 18.49 -13.25 -8.63
N ARG A 137 17.66 -14.28 -8.79
CA ARG A 137 16.85 -14.83 -7.70
C ARG A 137 17.61 -15.83 -6.83
N GLY A 138 17.36 -15.80 -5.53
CA GLY A 138 17.81 -16.82 -4.58
C GLY A 138 18.92 -16.36 -3.66
N MET A 139 19.02 -17.05 -2.52
CA MET A 139 19.94 -16.71 -1.42
C MET A 139 21.41 -16.68 -1.85
N GLU A 140 21.82 -17.48 -2.85
CA GLU A 140 23.20 -17.50 -3.36
C GLU A 140 23.65 -16.16 -3.96
N PHE A 141 22.72 -15.31 -4.40
CA PHE A 141 23.01 -14.00 -4.95
C PHE A 141 22.90 -12.88 -3.91
N ILE A 142 22.51 -13.18 -2.67
CA ILE A 142 22.48 -12.22 -1.58
C ILE A 142 23.90 -12.04 -1.03
N GLY A 143 24.38 -10.79 -1.02
CA GLY A 143 25.72 -10.42 -0.65
C GLY A 143 26.05 -9.01 -1.13
N LYS A 144 27.30 -8.56 -0.93
CA LYS A 144 27.72 -7.15 -1.13
C LYS A 144 27.29 -6.51 -2.47
N ASP A 145 26.97 -7.32 -3.48
CA ASP A 145 26.66 -6.92 -4.85
C ASP A 145 25.14 -6.99 -5.20
N ASN A 146 24.20 -7.01 -4.23
CA ASN A 146 22.73 -7.14 -4.41
C ASN A 146 21.89 -6.21 -3.46
N ASP A 147 20.54 -6.13 -3.46
CA ASP A 147 19.79 -5.00 -2.85
C ASP A 147 18.77 -5.26 -1.70
N VAL A 148 17.80 -6.20 -1.72
CA VAL A 148 16.71 -6.21 -0.67
C VAL A 148 16.93 -7.15 0.52
N ALA A 149 17.02 -8.47 0.33
CA ALA A 149 17.57 -9.34 1.39
C ALA A 149 19.01 -8.89 1.74
N GLN A 150 19.68 -8.21 0.80
CA GLN A 150 20.91 -7.49 1.10
C GLN A 150 20.72 -6.38 2.14
N SER A 151 19.65 -5.59 2.13
CA SER A 151 19.50 -4.50 3.10
C SER A 151 19.54 -5.01 4.55
N ILE A 152 18.84 -6.12 4.84
CA ILE A 152 18.90 -6.81 6.12
C ILE A 152 20.29 -7.40 6.36
N TRP A 153 20.83 -8.17 5.39
CA TRP A 153 22.18 -8.75 5.49
C TRP A 153 23.25 -7.69 5.75
N ARG A 154 23.16 -6.53 5.10
CA ARG A 154 24.11 -5.43 5.20
C ARG A 154 24.03 -4.79 6.57
N VAL A 155 22.81 -4.55 7.08
CA VAL A 155 22.63 -4.05 8.44
C VAL A 155 23.16 -5.07 9.45
N GLU A 156 22.94 -6.36 9.24
CA GLU A 156 23.47 -7.44 10.06
C GLU A 156 25.02 -7.48 10.06
N LYS A 157 25.68 -7.21 8.93
CA LYS A 157 27.15 -7.18 8.83
C LYS A 157 27.79 -5.87 9.28
N GLU A 158 27.11 -4.74 9.11
CA GLU A 158 27.69 -3.40 9.32
C GLU A 158 27.29 -2.76 10.66
N ARG A 159 26.27 -3.27 11.35
CA ARG A 159 25.74 -2.65 12.59
C ARG A 159 25.74 -3.63 13.77
N SER A 160 25.51 -3.10 14.96
CA SER A 160 25.35 -3.91 16.17
C SER A 160 24.02 -4.68 16.17
N GLU A 161 23.94 -5.76 16.95
CA GLU A 161 22.70 -6.54 17.12
C GLU A 161 21.50 -5.68 17.56
N ASN A 162 21.71 -4.71 18.44
CA ASN A 162 20.66 -3.79 18.88
C ASN A 162 20.18 -2.88 17.75
N GLU A 163 21.09 -2.41 16.89
CA GLU A 163 20.74 -1.59 15.73
C GLU A 163 20.05 -2.40 14.64
N LEU A 164 20.43 -3.67 14.45
CA LEU A 164 19.73 -4.62 13.58
C LEU A 164 18.31 -4.89 14.08
N SER A 165 18.15 -5.23 15.36
CA SER A 165 16.84 -5.46 15.99
C SER A 165 15.93 -4.23 15.86
N ALA A 166 16.48 -3.03 16.12
CA ALA A 166 15.74 -1.77 15.96
C ALA A 166 15.41 -1.43 14.49
N PHE A 167 16.18 -1.95 13.53
CA PHE A 167 15.91 -1.82 12.10
C PHE A 167 14.79 -2.78 11.67
N LEU A 168 14.89 -4.07 12.00
CA LEU A 168 13.91 -5.10 11.65
C LEU A 168 12.49 -4.77 12.13
N ARG A 169 12.36 -4.23 13.35
CA ARG A 169 11.06 -3.82 13.91
C ARG A 169 10.39 -2.64 13.17
N LYS A 170 11.10 -1.98 12.25
CA LYS A 170 10.56 -0.87 11.43
C LYS A 170 10.15 -1.30 10.02
N ILE A 171 10.43 -2.54 9.64
CA ILE A 171 10.22 -3.05 8.28
C ILE A 171 9.38 -4.33 8.26
N PRO A 172 8.10 -4.31 8.70
CA PRO A 172 7.21 -5.45 8.46
C PRO A 172 7.24 -5.87 6.98
N ILE A 173 7.31 -7.17 6.73
CA ILE A 173 7.34 -7.74 5.39
C ILE A 173 6.01 -8.44 5.13
N TYR A 174 5.40 -8.14 3.99
CA TYR A 174 4.29 -8.92 3.43
C TYR A 174 4.79 -9.61 2.17
N ALA A 175 4.80 -10.94 2.18
CA ALA A 175 5.20 -11.75 1.03
C ALA A 175 3.99 -12.51 0.47
N ILE A 176 3.72 -12.29 -0.81
CA ILE A 176 2.80 -13.10 -1.62
C ILE A 176 3.53 -14.40 -1.95
N THR A 177 3.19 -15.48 -1.26
CA THR A 177 3.92 -16.75 -1.27
C THR A 177 5.46 -16.61 -1.10
N ASP A 178 6.20 -17.70 -1.28
CA ASP A 178 7.66 -17.69 -1.31
C ASP A 178 8.15 -17.77 -2.76
N GLN A 179 8.36 -16.59 -3.35
CA GLN A 179 8.69 -16.42 -4.76
C GLN A 179 10.20 -16.29 -5.03
N ASP A 180 11.07 -16.32 -4.02
CA ASP A 180 12.53 -16.25 -4.22
C ASP A 180 13.14 -17.61 -4.61
N ARG A 181 12.34 -18.48 -5.22
CA ARG A 181 12.73 -19.78 -5.76
C ARG A 181 11.77 -20.23 -6.86
N ASP A 182 12.18 -21.20 -7.67
CA ASP A 182 11.26 -21.86 -8.60
C ASP A 182 10.17 -22.58 -7.82
N GLN A 183 8.97 -22.66 -8.38
CA GLN A 183 7.91 -23.44 -7.76
C GLN A 183 8.30 -24.90 -7.56
N ARG A 184 7.87 -25.48 -6.44
CA ARG A 184 8.10 -26.89 -6.08
C ARG A 184 9.57 -27.27 -5.94
N THR A 185 10.44 -26.30 -5.72
CA THR A 185 11.81 -26.53 -5.27
C THR A 185 11.92 -26.36 -3.75
N PRO A 186 12.96 -26.91 -3.09
CA PRO A 186 13.20 -26.71 -1.67
C PRO A 186 13.22 -25.24 -1.24
N PHE A 187 12.84 -24.96 0.00
CA PHE A 187 12.82 -23.60 0.55
C PHE A 187 14.19 -23.11 1.05
N ASP A 188 15.16 -24.00 1.24
CA ASP A 188 16.50 -23.71 1.78
C ASP A 188 17.36 -22.81 0.88
N ILE A 189 16.97 -22.63 -0.37
CA ILE A 189 17.57 -21.70 -1.32
C ILE A 189 16.91 -20.30 -1.33
N SER A 190 15.79 -20.13 -0.62
CA SER A 190 15.05 -18.86 -0.58
C SER A 190 15.59 -17.93 0.50
N SER A 191 15.82 -16.67 0.14
CA SER A 191 16.13 -15.62 1.11
C SER A 191 14.96 -15.34 2.07
N HIS A 192 13.71 -15.62 1.68
CA HIS A 192 12.56 -15.49 2.58
C HIS A 192 12.63 -16.49 3.72
N GLN A 193 13.03 -17.74 3.43
CA GLN A 193 13.22 -18.74 4.48
C GLN A 193 14.37 -18.33 5.42
N TRP A 194 15.51 -17.87 4.87
CA TRP A 194 16.60 -17.35 5.70
C TRP A 194 16.15 -16.22 6.62
N ILE A 195 15.42 -15.23 6.08
CA ILE A 195 14.90 -14.09 6.86
C ILE A 195 14.00 -14.57 8.01
N ARG A 196 13.06 -15.47 7.74
CA ARG A 196 12.17 -16.01 8.79
C ARG A 196 12.96 -16.78 9.84
N ARG A 197 13.88 -17.66 9.42
CA ARG A 197 14.70 -18.49 10.34
C ARG A 197 15.54 -17.64 11.28
N GLU A 198 16.21 -16.61 10.76
CA GLU A 198 17.17 -15.82 11.55
C GLU A 198 16.50 -14.69 12.35
N PHE A 199 15.39 -14.13 11.87
CA PHE A 199 14.86 -12.86 12.37
C PHE A 199 13.43 -12.90 12.90
N GLU A 200 12.81 -14.08 13.03
CA GLU A 200 11.42 -14.25 13.53
C GLU A 200 11.10 -13.53 14.86
N LYS A 201 12.11 -13.29 15.71
CA LYS A 201 11.91 -12.62 17.02
C LYS A 201 11.68 -11.11 16.91
N ASP A 202 12.23 -10.48 15.88
CA ASP A 202 12.25 -9.01 15.75
C ASP A 202 11.55 -8.52 14.47
N LEU A 203 11.33 -9.41 13.51
CA LEU A 203 10.71 -9.09 12.24
C LEU A 203 9.28 -9.64 12.19
N LEU A 204 8.33 -8.73 11.96
CA LEU A 204 6.98 -9.12 11.54
C LEU A 204 7.03 -9.54 10.07
N PHE A 205 6.74 -10.82 9.81
CA PHE A 205 6.72 -11.39 8.46
C PHE A 205 5.35 -12.04 8.22
N LEU A 206 4.62 -11.53 7.23
CA LEU A 206 3.38 -12.11 6.73
C LEU A 206 3.68 -12.96 5.50
N TRP A 207 3.26 -14.22 5.52
CA TRP A 207 3.34 -15.15 4.40
C TRP A 207 1.93 -15.48 3.92
N ASP A 208 1.51 -14.81 2.86
CA ASP A 208 0.18 -14.96 2.28
C ASP A 208 0.11 -16.14 1.28
N GLU A 209 -0.83 -17.04 1.54
CA GLU A 209 -1.19 -18.22 0.74
C GLU A 209 -2.72 -18.33 0.52
N SER A 210 -3.48 -17.31 0.92
CA SER A 210 -4.95 -17.29 0.81
C SER A 210 -5.42 -16.14 -0.07
N ALA A 211 -5.08 -14.90 0.28
CA ALA A 211 -5.68 -13.72 -0.36
C ALA A 211 -5.21 -13.55 -1.80
N TRP A 212 -3.93 -13.82 -2.09
CA TRP A 212 -3.42 -13.84 -3.46
C TRP A 212 -4.18 -14.85 -4.35
N MET A 213 -4.45 -16.06 -3.84
CA MET A 213 -5.21 -17.09 -4.57
C MET A 213 -6.67 -16.66 -4.78
N TYR A 214 -7.29 -16.11 -3.74
CA TYR A 214 -8.66 -15.66 -3.77
C TYR A 214 -8.84 -14.52 -4.76
N GLN A 215 -7.98 -13.50 -4.71
CA GLN A 215 -7.98 -12.34 -5.60
C GLN A 215 -7.79 -12.79 -7.05
N ASN A 216 -6.79 -13.64 -7.32
CA ASN A 216 -6.53 -14.19 -8.65
C ASN A 216 -7.75 -14.92 -9.24
N GLY A 217 -8.32 -15.86 -8.49
CA GLY A 217 -9.42 -16.70 -8.95
C GLY A 217 -10.73 -15.90 -9.10
N THR A 218 -11.06 -15.09 -8.10
CA THR A 218 -12.31 -14.32 -8.08
C THR A 218 -12.28 -13.18 -9.11
N GLY A 219 -11.15 -12.50 -9.27
CA GLY A 219 -10.98 -11.48 -10.30
C GLY A 219 -11.10 -12.05 -11.70
N LYS A 220 -10.49 -13.21 -11.97
CA LYS A 220 -10.66 -13.94 -13.23
C LYS A 220 -12.12 -14.30 -13.52
N ASN A 221 -12.84 -14.81 -12.52
CA ASN A 221 -14.26 -15.15 -12.66
C ASN A 221 -15.13 -13.90 -12.95
N ASN A 222 -14.71 -12.74 -12.45
CA ASN A 222 -15.39 -11.46 -12.63
C ASN A 222 -14.77 -10.58 -13.72
N TRP A 223 -13.98 -11.13 -14.64
CA TRP A 223 -13.23 -10.35 -15.62
C TRP A 223 -14.08 -9.34 -16.39
N LYS A 224 -15.34 -9.67 -16.68
CA LYS A 224 -16.23 -8.77 -17.42
C LYS A 224 -16.42 -7.43 -16.70
N GLU A 225 -16.40 -7.44 -15.37
CA GLU A 225 -16.46 -6.22 -14.57
C GLU A 225 -15.18 -5.39 -14.70
N TYR A 226 -13.99 -6.02 -14.74
CA TYR A 226 -12.72 -5.32 -14.97
C TYR A 226 -12.65 -4.72 -16.38
N GLU A 227 -13.04 -5.48 -17.39
CA GLU A 227 -13.11 -4.99 -18.78
C GLU A 227 -14.07 -3.80 -18.92
N THR A 228 -15.15 -3.77 -18.13
CA THR A 228 -16.19 -2.74 -18.22
C THR A 228 -15.86 -1.49 -17.41
N ASN A 229 -15.30 -1.65 -16.20
CA ASN A 229 -15.17 -0.56 -15.23
C ASN A 229 -13.73 -0.10 -14.99
N ILE A 230 -12.73 -0.88 -15.43
CA ILE A 230 -11.30 -0.59 -15.22
C ILE A 230 -10.62 -0.32 -16.55
N GLN A 231 -10.72 -1.26 -17.51
CA GLN A 231 -10.07 -1.09 -18.80
C GLN A 231 -10.68 0.09 -19.58
N GLY A 232 -9.82 0.92 -20.16
CA GLY A 232 -10.22 2.12 -20.90
C GLY A 232 -10.70 3.31 -20.03
N HIS A 233 -10.70 3.19 -18.70
CA HIS A 233 -10.99 4.30 -17.79
C HIS A 233 -9.71 5.10 -17.51
N GLY A 234 -9.57 6.25 -18.16
CA GLY A 234 -8.36 7.06 -18.07
C GLY A 234 -7.17 6.43 -18.78
N HIS A 235 -6.01 7.05 -18.64
CA HIS A 235 -4.75 6.53 -19.17
C HIS A 235 -4.28 5.29 -18.40
N LEU A 236 -4.51 5.23 -17.09
CA LEU A 236 -4.26 4.06 -16.24
C LEU A 236 -5.05 2.84 -16.73
N GLY A 237 -6.35 3.00 -17.01
CA GLY A 237 -7.18 1.91 -17.54
C GLY A 237 -6.75 1.44 -18.93
N ASN A 238 -6.09 2.29 -19.72
CA ASN A 238 -5.56 1.89 -21.05
C ASN A 238 -4.29 1.03 -20.96
N VAL A 239 -3.58 1.07 -19.84
CA VAL A 239 -2.39 0.25 -19.59
C VAL A 239 -2.67 -0.92 -18.65
N TYR A 240 -3.90 -1.06 -18.16
CA TYR A 240 -4.37 -2.25 -17.42
C TYR A 240 -4.52 -3.43 -18.39
N PRO A 241 -3.63 -4.43 -18.36
CA PRO A 241 -3.65 -5.53 -19.34
C PRO A 241 -4.79 -6.51 -19.07
N LYS A 242 -5.04 -7.41 -20.04
CA LYS A 242 -5.86 -8.59 -19.79
C LYS A 242 -5.05 -9.62 -19.02
N TYR A 243 -5.66 -10.19 -17.98
CA TYR A 243 -5.04 -11.26 -17.20
C TYR A 243 -4.56 -12.43 -18.04
N LYS A 244 -3.45 -13.03 -17.61
CA LYS A 244 -2.93 -14.27 -18.19
C LYS A 244 -3.30 -15.51 -17.37
N PHE A 245 -3.12 -15.49 -16.06
CA PHE A 245 -3.39 -16.64 -15.18
C PHE A 245 -4.49 -16.36 -14.17
N GLY A 246 -4.35 -15.28 -13.42
CA GLY A 246 -5.34 -14.69 -12.52
C GLY A 246 -5.23 -13.16 -12.54
N VAL A 247 -6.14 -12.49 -11.85
CA VAL A 247 -6.21 -11.03 -11.80
C VAL A 247 -5.61 -10.52 -10.49
N GLU A 248 -4.63 -9.62 -10.60
CA GLU A 248 -4.07 -8.87 -9.46
C GLU A 248 -3.66 -9.72 -8.25
N GLY A 249 -2.94 -10.82 -8.47
CA GLY A 249 -2.47 -11.70 -7.40
C GLY A 249 -1.70 -10.99 -6.29
N ASP A 250 -0.93 -9.95 -6.62
CA ASP A 250 -0.07 -9.25 -5.66
C ASP A 250 -0.74 -8.06 -4.96
N THR A 251 -1.89 -7.61 -5.46
CA THR A 251 -2.65 -6.49 -4.88
C THR A 251 -2.94 -6.63 -3.37
N PRO A 252 -3.24 -7.82 -2.80
CA PRO A 252 -3.44 -7.97 -1.36
C PRO A 252 -2.30 -7.38 -0.50
N SER A 253 -1.06 -7.39 -0.98
CA SER A 253 0.12 -6.87 -0.26
C SER A 253 -0.01 -5.41 0.19
N PHE A 254 -0.62 -4.55 -0.62
CA PHE A 254 -0.87 -3.16 -0.24
C PHE A 254 -2.32 -2.93 0.25
N LEU A 255 -3.26 -3.83 -0.03
CA LEU A 255 -4.57 -3.78 0.62
C LEU A 255 -4.49 -4.08 2.12
N TYR A 256 -3.50 -4.87 2.56
CA TYR A 256 -3.23 -5.13 3.98
C TYR A 256 -3.02 -3.86 4.80
N VAL A 257 -2.35 -2.85 4.22
CA VAL A 257 -2.04 -1.59 4.90
C VAL A 257 -3.01 -0.47 4.53
N MET A 258 -4.17 -0.80 3.96
CA MET A 258 -5.16 0.19 3.51
C MET A 258 -5.61 1.06 4.70
N PRO A 259 -5.45 2.40 4.63
CA PRO A 259 -5.81 3.29 5.73
C PRO A 259 -7.32 3.55 5.74
N ASN A 260 -8.12 2.53 6.08
CA ASN A 260 -9.59 2.57 6.12
C ASN A 260 -10.18 2.34 7.52
N GLY A 261 -9.32 2.17 8.53
CA GLY A 261 -9.71 1.98 9.93
C GLY A 261 -10.23 0.58 10.29
N LEU A 262 -10.12 -0.40 9.38
CA LEU A 262 -10.57 -1.77 9.64
C LEU A 262 -9.53 -2.61 10.39
N ASN A 263 -8.24 -2.44 10.10
CA ASN A 263 -7.19 -3.32 10.62
C ASN A 263 -5.94 -2.56 11.07
N ASN A 264 -5.29 -3.08 12.12
CA ASN A 264 -3.95 -2.64 12.51
C ASN A 264 -2.92 -3.53 11.80
N PRO A 265 -2.10 -2.99 10.88
CA PRO A 265 -1.13 -3.79 10.11
C PRO A 265 0.04 -4.32 10.96
N LEU A 266 0.10 -4.00 12.25
CA LEU A 266 1.03 -4.62 13.21
C LEU A 266 0.34 -5.69 14.07
N LYS A 267 -0.93 -5.99 13.80
CA LYS A 267 -1.73 -7.04 14.44
C LYS A 267 -2.38 -7.90 13.35
N PRO A 268 -1.66 -8.88 12.77
CA PRO A 268 -2.15 -9.69 11.65
C PRO A 268 -3.48 -10.42 11.90
N SER A 269 -3.81 -10.67 13.17
CA SER A 269 -5.09 -11.26 13.58
C SER A 269 -6.28 -10.27 13.60
N TYR A 270 -6.13 -9.00 13.21
CA TYR A 270 -7.24 -8.02 13.22
C TYR A 270 -8.14 -8.08 11.98
N ALA A 271 -7.75 -8.90 10.99
CA ALA A 271 -8.38 -9.08 9.69
C ALA A 271 -8.58 -7.78 8.88
N GLY A 272 -8.36 -7.85 7.58
CA GLY A 272 -8.46 -6.71 6.68
C GLY A 272 -9.04 -7.07 5.32
N TRP A 273 -8.80 -6.18 4.36
CA TRP A 273 -9.17 -6.43 2.96
C TRP A 273 -8.39 -7.59 2.33
N ASP A 274 -7.27 -7.97 2.92
CA ASP A 274 -6.38 -9.07 2.55
C ASP A 274 -6.59 -10.33 3.41
N GLY A 275 -7.65 -10.41 4.21
CA GLY A 275 -7.98 -11.61 4.97
C GLY A 275 -7.47 -11.60 6.41
N TYR A 276 -7.00 -12.74 6.92
CA TYR A 276 -6.69 -12.97 8.34
C TYR A 276 -5.47 -13.89 8.49
N PHE A 277 -4.59 -13.59 9.45
CA PHE A 277 -3.34 -14.31 9.67
C PHE A 277 -3.16 -14.70 11.13
N GLU A 278 -2.49 -15.83 11.36
CA GLU A 278 -2.02 -16.24 12.68
C GLU A 278 -0.56 -16.69 12.61
N TRP A 279 0.17 -16.41 13.69
CA TRP A 279 1.52 -16.92 13.91
C TRP A 279 1.51 -18.45 13.96
N GLY A 280 2.26 -19.08 13.05
CA GLY A 280 2.34 -20.53 12.99
C GLY A 280 3.47 -21.01 12.09
N ILE A 281 3.62 -22.34 12.03
CA ILE A 281 4.58 -22.97 11.12
C ILE A 281 4.15 -22.71 9.67
N GLY A 282 5.09 -22.25 8.84
CA GLY A 282 4.84 -21.91 7.44
C GLY A 282 4.80 -23.14 6.52
N PRO A 283 4.46 -22.95 5.23
CA PRO A 283 4.46 -24.02 4.22
C PRO A 283 5.78 -24.79 4.05
N ASP A 284 6.90 -24.24 4.51
CA ASP A 284 8.21 -24.91 4.49
C ASP A 284 8.38 -25.99 5.57
N ASN A 285 7.42 -26.10 6.52
CA ASN A 285 7.47 -26.99 7.67
C ASN A 285 8.71 -26.80 8.56
N GLU A 286 9.28 -25.60 8.56
CA GLU A 286 10.50 -25.30 9.32
C GLU A 286 10.42 -23.95 10.04
N THR A 287 10.05 -22.89 9.34
CA THR A 287 10.08 -21.53 9.87
C THR A 287 8.69 -21.06 10.32
N TYR A 288 8.66 -20.12 11.25
CA TYR A 288 7.42 -19.51 11.73
C TYR A 288 7.20 -18.12 11.13
N ALA A 289 5.95 -17.80 10.86
CA ALA A 289 5.50 -16.49 10.37
C ALA A 289 3.99 -16.34 10.64
N ASP A 290 3.49 -15.11 10.55
CA ASP A 290 2.05 -14.88 10.42
C ASP A 290 1.61 -15.37 9.04
N ASN A 291 0.79 -16.42 8.97
CA ASN A 291 0.40 -17.04 7.71
C ASN A 291 -1.06 -17.47 7.72
N ASN A 292 -1.60 -17.74 6.53
CA ASN A 292 -3.02 -18.05 6.31
C ASN A 292 -3.22 -19.29 5.40
N GLN A 293 -2.24 -20.21 5.39
CA GLN A 293 -2.12 -21.25 4.37
C GLN A 293 -3.15 -22.39 4.45
N GLN A 294 -3.62 -22.76 5.65
CA GLN A 294 -4.44 -23.96 5.84
C GLN A 294 -5.28 -23.93 7.11
N GLY A 295 -6.18 -24.91 7.23
CA GLY A 295 -7.01 -25.13 8.42
C GLY A 295 -7.96 -23.96 8.70
N CYS A 296 -8.28 -23.76 9.99
CA CYS A 296 -9.21 -22.73 10.41
C CYS A 296 -8.75 -21.31 10.05
N VAL A 297 -7.44 -21.05 10.04
CA VAL A 297 -6.88 -19.73 9.67
C VAL A 297 -7.24 -19.39 8.23
N LYS A 298 -7.05 -20.33 7.29
CA LYS A 298 -7.44 -20.16 5.89
C LYS A 298 -8.94 -20.00 5.73
N GLU A 299 -9.73 -20.79 6.46
CA GLU A 299 -11.20 -20.70 6.41
C GLU A 299 -11.69 -19.32 6.87
N ILE A 300 -11.12 -18.77 7.94
CA ILE A 300 -11.42 -17.42 8.43
C ILE A 300 -10.94 -16.37 7.42
N SER A 301 -9.72 -16.48 6.89
CA SER A 301 -9.20 -15.56 5.87
C SER A 301 -10.11 -15.48 4.65
N ASN A 302 -10.54 -16.63 4.11
CA ASN A 302 -11.45 -16.71 2.96
C ASN A 302 -12.82 -16.06 3.23
N GLN A 303 -13.31 -16.09 4.48
CA GLN A 303 -14.56 -15.39 4.83
C GLN A 303 -14.40 -13.87 4.66
N TYR A 304 -13.29 -13.30 5.14
CA TYR A 304 -13.00 -11.87 5.00
C TYR A 304 -12.71 -11.47 3.56
N GLU A 305 -11.89 -12.25 2.84
CA GLU A 305 -11.62 -12.05 1.41
C GLU A 305 -12.95 -12.01 0.62
N SER A 306 -13.84 -12.98 0.86
CA SER A 306 -15.15 -13.02 0.21
C SER A 306 -16.08 -11.90 0.63
N TYR A 307 -16.03 -11.49 1.89
CA TYR A 307 -16.87 -10.42 2.42
C TYR A 307 -16.48 -9.06 1.84
N PHE A 308 -15.18 -8.77 1.75
CA PHE A 308 -14.68 -7.47 1.31
C PHE A 308 -14.52 -7.35 -0.20
N TYR A 309 -14.34 -8.45 -0.95
CA TYR A 309 -14.10 -8.40 -2.40
C TYR A 309 -15.07 -7.48 -3.18
N PRO A 310 -16.40 -7.52 -2.98
CA PRO A 310 -17.31 -6.62 -3.69
C PRO A 310 -17.06 -5.14 -3.39
N THR A 311 -16.65 -4.80 -2.17
CA THR A 311 -16.34 -3.42 -1.77
C THR A 311 -15.00 -2.98 -2.33
N ILE A 312 -13.97 -3.83 -2.25
CA ILE A 312 -12.65 -3.59 -2.84
C ILE A 312 -12.78 -3.29 -4.34
N PHE A 313 -13.55 -4.10 -5.07
CA PHE A 313 -13.76 -3.88 -6.50
C PHE A 313 -14.49 -2.57 -6.80
N ARG A 314 -15.57 -2.26 -6.07
CA ARG A 314 -16.32 -1.00 -6.26
C ARG A 314 -15.48 0.23 -5.95
N ASP A 315 -14.64 0.16 -4.92
CA ASP A 315 -13.72 1.24 -4.58
C ASP A 315 -12.71 1.47 -5.72
N PHE A 316 -12.15 0.40 -6.28
CA PHE A 316 -11.25 0.49 -7.43
C PHE A 316 -11.95 1.08 -8.66
N ALA A 317 -13.15 0.59 -9.01
CA ALA A 317 -13.94 1.12 -10.12
C ALA A 317 -14.23 2.62 -9.96
N ALA A 318 -14.61 3.07 -8.76
CA ALA A 318 -14.83 4.50 -8.50
C ALA A 318 -13.56 5.33 -8.66
N ARG A 319 -12.39 4.81 -8.27
CA ARG A 319 -11.10 5.48 -8.48
C ARG A 319 -10.69 5.53 -9.95
N MET A 320 -11.06 4.53 -10.74
CA MET A 320 -10.85 4.57 -12.19
C MET A 320 -11.74 5.62 -12.87
N ASP A 321 -12.95 5.87 -12.36
CA ASP A 321 -13.76 7.02 -12.79
C ASP A 321 -13.09 8.34 -12.41
N TRP A 322 -12.42 8.42 -11.25
CA TRP A 322 -11.65 9.61 -10.89
C TRP A 322 -10.50 9.85 -11.84
N ALA A 323 -9.77 8.80 -12.23
CA ALA A 323 -8.69 8.90 -13.22
C ALA A 323 -9.22 9.41 -14.57
N LYS A 324 -10.32 8.83 -15.05
CA LYS A 324 -10.94 9.15 -16.33
C LYS A 324 -11.55 10.55 -16.39
N ASP A 325 -12.40 10.89 -15.43
CA ASP A 325 -13.31 12.04 -15.51
C ASP A 325 -13.02 13.11 -14.44
N GLY A 326 -12.18 12.81 -13.45
CA GLY A 326 -11.98 13.68 -12.27
C GLY A 326 -13.23 13.78 -11.39
N SER A 327 -14.20 12.91 -11.61
CA SER A 327 -15.49 12.83 -10.92
C SER A 327 -15.81 11.38 -10.58
N GLY A 328 -16.83 11.14 -9.75
CA GLY A 328 -17.21 9.79 -9.32
C GLY A 328 -17.67 9.76 -7.86
N ASN A 329 -17.99 8.56 -7.37
CA ASN A 329 -18.38 8.37 -5.98
C ASN A 329 -17.20 8.60 -5.02
N HIS A 330 -17.48 8.87 -3.74
CA HIS A 330 -16.47 8.88 -2.66
C HIS A 330 -16.84 7.88 -1.58
N ASN A 331 -15.83 7.38 -0.86
CA ASN A 331 -16.07 6.62 0.36
C ASN A 331 -16.74 7.50 1.43
N PRO A 332 -17.69 6.94 2.20
CA PRO A 332 -18.32 7.68 3.29
C PRO A 332 -17.31 7.99 4.40
N ILE A 333 -17.55 9.08 5.13
CA ILE A 333 -16.81 9.41 6.35
C ILE A 333 -17.54 8.75 7.53
N VAL A 334 -16.86 7.85 8.23
CA VAL A 334 -17.41 7.17 9.40
C VAL A 334 -17.19 8.03 10.64
N VAL A 335 -18.23 8.14 11.48
CA VAL A 335 -18.18 8.84 12.78
C VAL A 335 -18.77 7.93 13.84
N ILE A 336 -18.00 7.65 14.90
CA ILE A 336 -18.42 6.80 16.02
C ILE A 336 -18.17 7.57 17.31
N ASN A 337 -19.20 7.78 18.13
CA ASN A 337 -19.10 8.56 19.38
C ASN A 337 -18.42 9.93 19.20
N ASP A 338 -18.83 10.68 18.16
CA ASP A 338 -18.26 11.96 17.75
C ASP A 338 -16.76 11.93 17.36
N GLN A 339 -16.16 10.74 17.26
CA GLN A 339 -14.81 10.54 16.76
C GLN A 339 -14.85 10.29 15.24
N THR A 340 -14.14 11.13 14.51
CA THR A 340 -13.91 11.01 13.06
C THR A 340 -12.52 10.45 12.80
N GLY A 341 -12.31 9.88 11.62
CA GLY A 341 -10.98 9.44 11.17
C GLY A 341 -10.92 7.94 10.98
N ILE A 342 -9.70 7.41 10.93
CA ILE A 342 -9.44 5.99 10.67
C ILE A 342 -8.58 5.34 11.77
N ASP A 343 -8.34 6.06 12.87
CA ASP A 343 -7.65 5.50 14.03
C ASP A 343 -8.56 4.53 14.78
N PHE A 344 -7.96 3.55 15.47
CA PHE A 344 -8.72 2.58 16.26
C PHE A 344 -9.41 3.25 17.45
N ILE A 345 -10.65 2.81 17.69
CA ILE A 345 -11.43 3.25 18.84
C ILE A 345 -11.23 2.24 19.96
N GLU A 346 -10.46 2.62 20.98
CA GLU A 346 -10.30 1.83 22.20
C GLU A 346 -11.40 2.20 23.22
N ILE A 347 -12.27 1.24 23.53
CA ILE A 347 -13.35 1.43 24.51
C ILE A 347 -12.96 0.70 25.80
N ASN A 348 -12.62 1.47 26.84
CA ASN A 348 -12.42 0.92 28.18
C ASN A 348 -13.78 0.68 28.84
N THR A 349 -14.16 -0.58 29.05
CA THR A 349 -15.35 -0.91 29.82
C THR A 349 -15.01 -0.95 31.31
N THR A 350 -15.55 -0.01 32.09
CA THR A 350 -15.60 -0.18 33.55
C THR A 350 -16.68 -1.21 33.86
N ASN A 351 -16.28 -2.39 34.32
CA ASN A 351 -17.22 -3.35 34.90
C ASN A 351 -17.90 -2.69 36.11
N ASN A 352 -19.17 -2.32 35.97
CA ASN A 352 -20.02 -1.89 37.07
C ASN A 352 -20.67 -3.10 37.74
#